data_AF-A0A924HS51-F1
#
_entry.id   AF-A0A924HS51-F1
#
_cell.length_a   1.000
_cell.length_b   1.000
_cell.length_c   1.000
_cell.angle_alpha   90.00
_cell.angle_beta   90.00
_cell.angle_gamma   90.00
#
_symmetry.space_group_name_H-M   'P 1'
#
loop_
_entity.id
_entity.type
_entity.pdbx_description
1 polymer ?
#
loop_
_entity_poly.entity_id
_entity_poly.type
_entity_poly.pdbx_seq_one_letter_code
_entity_poly.pdbx_strand_id
1 'polypeptide(L)'
;MTTQPLQFDILPRDLSAYRKGNTGIDYVHRFASGVPGPHVMINALTHGNEFCGMTAVCHLLDTGVHPKRGTLTLSFANVQAYESFTIQQPFDSRQIHHNLNRVWSAEWLDGSGDSVELRRAREMRPAVAAADHILDIHSTSQDVEPFWVYPQHKRNADVADALPQPSVHLVMPKGLGSGTP
;
A
#
# COMPACT_ATOMS: atom_id res chain seq x y z
N MET A 1 23.62 -27.86 -3.20
CA MET A 1 22.49 -27.58 -2.29
C MET A 1 21.25 -27.50 -3.16
N THR A 2 20.28 -28.40 -3.00
CA THR A 2 19.01 -28.32 -3.72
C THR A 2 18.20 -27.18 -3.12
N THR A 3 18.03 -26.08 -3.87
CA THR A 3 17.09 -25.03 -3.53
C THR A 3 15.69 -25.63 -3.54
N GLN A 4 15.01 -25.64 -2.38
CA GLN A 4 13.59 -25.96 -2.36
C GLN A 4 12.85 -24.97 -3.28
N PRO A 5 11.89 -25.44 -4.09
CA PRO A 5 11.08 -24.54 -4.90
C PRO A 5 10.29 -23.59 -3.98
N LEU A 6 10.24 -22.31 -4.36
CA LEU A 6 9.40 -21.32 -3.67
C LEU A 6 7.94 -21.77 -3.73
N GLN A 7 7.27 -21.74 -2.58
CA GLN A 7 5.83 -21.98 -2.47
C GLN A 7 5.09 -20.65 -2.47
N PHE A 8 3.96 -20.60 -3.16
CA PHE A 8 3.12 -19.42 -3.25
C PHE A 8 1.71 -19.75 -2.75
N ASP A 9 1.37 -19.27 -1.57
CA ASP A 9 0.03 -19.43 -0.99
C ASP A 9 -0.98 -18.44 -1.61
N ILE A 10 -0.47 -17.31 -2.10
CA ILE A 10 -1.25 -16.25 -2.74
C ILE A 10 -0.64 -15.98 -4.11
N LEU A 11 -1.50 -15.94 -5.13
CA LEU A 11 -1.14 -15.61 -6.50
C LEU A 11 -1.77 -14.27 -6.92
N PRO A 12 -1.19 -13.58 -7.92
CA PRO A 12 -1.86 -12.44 -8.53
C PRO A 12 -3.25 -12.78 -9.05
N ARG A 13 -4.16 -11.83 -8.88
CA ARG A 13 -5.48 -11.76 -9.51
C ARG A 13 -5.50 -10.66 -10.59
N ASP A 14 -6.35 -10.81 -11.60
CA ASP A 14 -6.65 -9.72 -12.52
C ASP A 14 -7.31 -8.54 -11.78
N LEU A 15 -6.67 -7.37 -11.82
CA LEU A 15 -7.16 -6.13 -11.21
C LEU A 15 -7.88 -5.21 -12.19
N SER A 16 -8.03 -5.60 -13.47
CA SER A 16 -8.61 -4.77 -14.53
C SER A 16 -9.98 -4.19 -14.17
N ALA A 17 -10.79 -4.96 -13.44
CA ALA A 17 -12.11 -4.54 -12.94
C ALA A 17 -12.05 -3.32 -12.01
N TYR A 18 -10.93 -3.11 -11.31
CA TYR A 18 -10.73 -1.99 -10.37
C TYR A 18 -9.96 -0.83 -10.98
N ARG A 19 -9.56 -0.91 -12.25
CA ARG A 19 -8.73 0.13 -12.88
C ARG A 19 -9.40 1.50 -12.85
N LYS A 20 -10.65 1.58 -13.29
CA LYS A 20 -11.39 2.85 -13.29
C LYS A 20 -12.04 3.06 -11.93
N GLY A 21 -11.40 3.86 -11.09
CA GLY A 21 -11.97 4.34 -9.83
C GLY A 21 -12.87 5.56 -10.02
N ASN A 22 -13.36 6.10 -8.90
CA ASN A 22 -14.23 7.29 -8.86
C ASN A 22 -13.49 8.58 -8.46
N THR A 23 -12.16 8.54 -8.41
CA THR A 23 -11.31 9.68 -7.99
C THR A 23 -10.62 10.38 -9.16
N GLY A 24 -10.69 9.81 -10.36
CA GLY A 24 -9.91 10.26 -11.52
C GLY A 24 -8.46 9.77 -11.53
N ILE A 25 -8.05 8.98 -10.53
CA ILE A 25 -6.75 8.30 -10.46
C ILE A 25 -7.00 6.80 -10.68
N ASP A 26 -6.28 6.19 -11.63
CA ASP A 26 -6.46 4.76 -11.91
C ASP A 26 -6.15 3.93 -10.63
N TYR A 27 -6.96 2.91 -10.37
CA TYR A 27 -6.88 2.00 -9.23
C TYR A 27 -7.06 2.64 -7.84
N VAL A 28 -7.67 3.84 -7.76
CA VAL A 28 -7.99 4.51 -6.49
C VAL A 28 -9.49 4.77 -6.38
N HIS A 29 -10.10 4.20 -5.34
CA HIS A 29 -11.54 4.25 -5.06
C HIS A 29 -11.79 4.97 -3.74
N ARG A 30 -12.76 5.89 -3.68
CA ARG A 30 -13.05 6.68 -2.49
C ARG A 30 -14.54 6.65 -2.15
N PHE A 31 -14.85 6.37 -0.90
CA PHE A 31 -16.21 6.25 -0.39
C PHE A 31 -16.41 7.18 0.80
N ALA A 32 -17.36 8.12 0.69
CA ALA A 32 -17.72 9.02 1.78
C ALA A 32 -18.99 8.52 2.48
N SER A 33 -19.00 8.54 3.81
CA SER A 33 -20.18 8.15 4.60
C SER A 33 -21.27 9.23 4.66
N GLY A 34 -20.93 10.48 4.33
CA GLY A 34 -21.77 11.66 4.58
C GLY A 34 -21.79 12.12 6.06
N VAL A 35 -21.17 11.37 6.97
CA VAL A 35 -21.07 11.71 8.40
C VAL A 35 -19.65 12.19 8.71
N PRO A 36 -19.48 13.31 9.45
CA PRO A 36 -18.16 13.78 9.85
C PRO A 36 -17.33 12.72 10.60
N GLY A 37 -16.09 12.55 10.15
CA GLY A 37 -15.12 11.58 10.67
C GLY A 37 -13.82 11.62 9.87
N PRO A 38 -12.81 10.81 10.25
CA PRO A 38 -11.50 10.80 9.62
C PRO A 38 -11.54 10.27 8.19
N HIS A 39 -10.57 10.68 7.38
CA HIS A 39 -10.27 10.08 6.09
C HIS A 39 -9.16 9.05 6.24
N VAL A 40 -9.48 7.76 6.07
CA VAL A 40 -8.53 6.66 6.06
C VAL A 40 -8.25 6.19 4.64
N MET A 41 -6.99 6.00 4.29
CA MET A 41 -6.57 5.29 3.07
C MET A 41 -6.01 3.92 3.44
N ILE A 42 -6.53 2.86 2.81
CA ILE A 42 -5.94 1.52 2.86
C ILE A 42 -5.26 1.28 1.52
N ASN A 43 -3.93 1.16 1.56
CA ASN A 43 -3.10 1.01 0.39
C ASN A 43 -2.54 -0.42 0.30
N ALA A 44 -2.52 -0.94 -0.92
CA ALA A 44 -1.91 -2.20 -1.28
C ALA A 44 -0.89 -2.02 -2.40
N LEU A 45 -0.01 -3.01 -2.56
CA LEU A 45 0.94 -3.10 -3.68
C LEU A 45 1.90 -1.91 -3.74
N THR A 46 2.37 -1.40 -2.60
CA THR A 46 3.53 -0.50 -2.61
C THR A 46 4.74 -1.18 -3.28
N HIS A 47 4.92 -2.48 -3.02
CA HIS A 47 5.75 -3.36 -3.84
C HIS A 47 4.86 -4.32 -4.64
N GLY A 48 5.23 -4.57 -5.91
CA GLY A 48 4.37 -5.33 -6.82
C GLY A 48 4.23 -6.80 -6.47
N ASN A 49 5.18 -7.40 -5.76
CA ASN A 49 5.18 -8.81 -5.38
C ASN A 49 4.58 -9.10 -4.00
N GLU A 50 3.93 -8.12 -3.37
CA GLU A 50 3.39 -8.25 -2.01
C GLU A 50 1.86 -8.40 -2.01
N PHE A 51 1.39 -9.62 -2.27
CA PHE A 51 0.00 -9.89 -2.64
C PHE A 51 -1.02 -9.85 -1.51
N CYS A 52 -0.61 -9.92 -0.23
CA CYS A 52 -1.56 -9.92 0.89
C CYS A 52 -2.42 -8.65 0.95
N GLY A 53 -1.81 -7.48 0.70
CA GLY A 53 -2.53 -6.21 0.62
C GLY A 53 -3.48 -6.18 -0.56
N MET A 54 -3.07 -6.74 -1.72
CA MET A 54 -3.94 -6.87 -2.88
C MET A 54 -5.18 -7.70 -2.56
N THR A 55 -5.01 -8.85 -1.90
CA THR A 55 -6.14 -9.71 -1.49
C THR A 55 -7.08 -8.97 -0.54
N ALA A 56 -6.54 -8.25 0.46
CA ALA A 56 -7.34 -7.48 1.40
C ALA A 56 -8.15 -6.37 0.71
N VAL A 57 -7.52 -5.57 -0.15
CA VAL A 57 -8.20 -4.47 -0.86
C VAL A 57 -9.23 -5.01 -1.87
N CYS A 58 -8.92 -6.10 -2.59
CA CYS A 58 -9.90 -6.77 -3.44
C CYS A 58 -11.13 -7.19 -2.65
N HIS A 59 -10.94 -7.82 -1.47
CA HIS A 59 -12.06 -8.24 -0.63
C HIS A 59 -12.94 -7.05 -0.21
N LEU A 60 -12.34 -5.94 0.21
CA LEU A 60 -13.08 -4.73 0.60
C LEU A 60 -13.90 -4.16 -0.56
N LEU A 61 -13.34 -4.15 -1.77
CA LEU A 61 -14.03 -3.69 -2.98
C LEU A 61 -15.14 -4.66 -3.42
N ASP A 62 -14.85 -5.96 -3.46
CA ASP A 62 -15.79 -7.01 -3.89
C ASP A 62 -17.01 -7.11 -2.97
N THR A 63 -16.81 -6.88 -1.68
CA THR A 63 -17.89 -6.91 -0.68
C THR A 63 -18.54 -5.55 -0.47
N GLY A 64 -18.12 -4.52 -1.19
CA GLY A 64 -18.73 -3.18 -1.15
C GLY A 64 -18.61 -2.52 0.23
N VAL A 65 -17.47 -2.66 0.91
CA VAL A 65 -17.26 -2.04 2.22
C VAL A 65 -17.32 -0.51 2.12
N HIS A 66 -18.14 0.10 2.96
CA HIS A 66 -18.28 1.55 3.08
C HIS A 66 -18.01 2.00 4.53
N PRO A 67 -17.42 3.19 4.73
CA PRO A 67 -17.19 3.70 6.08
C PRO A 67 -18.51 4.05 6.76
N LYS A 68 -18.63 3.74 8.05
CA LYS A 68 -19.78 4.20 8.86
C LYS A 68 -19.72 5.70 9.17
N ARG A 69 -18.51 6.26 9.23
CA ARG A 69 -18.21 7.69 9.48
C ARG A 69 -16.94 8.08 8.74
N GLY A 70 -16.83 9.33 8.33
CA GLY A 70 -15.68 9.82 7.57
C GLY A 70 -15.63 9.29 6.14
N THR A 71 -14.41 9.09 5.65
CA THR A 71 -14.10 8.72 4.26
C THR A 71 -13.11 7.55 4.23
N LEU A 72 -13.31 6.61 3.30
CA LEU A 72 -12.41 5.50 3.03
C LEU A 72 -11.87 5.61 1.60
N THR A 73 -10.56 5.69 1.44
CA THR A 73 -9.88 5.44 0.14
C THR A 73 -9.31 4.04 0.14
N LEU A 74 -9.52 3.28 -0.93
CA LEU A 74 -8.91 1.99 -1.21
C LEU A 74 -8.05 2.12 -2.47
N SER A 75 -6.81 1.62 -2.44
CA SER A 75 -5.89 1.78 -3.58
C SER A 75 -4.99 0.58 -3.83
N PHE A 76 -4.64 0.40 -5.11
CA PHE A 76 -3.51 -0.41 -5.56
C PHE A 76 -2.42 0.51 -6.11
N ALA A 77 -1.24 0.52 -5.48
CA ALA A 77 -0.22 1.52 -5.75
C ALA A 77 0.63 1.19 -6.99
N ASN A 78 1.53 0.23 -6.90
CA ASN A 78 2.48 -0.10 -7.96
C ASN A 78 1.95 -1.18 -8.91
N VAL A 79 0.81 -0.92 -9.57
CA VAL A 79 0.15 -1.93 -10.41
C VAL A 79 1.02 -2.39 -11.59
N GLN A 80 1.84 -1.50 -12.17
CA GLN A 80 2.76 -1.91 -13.24
C GLN A 80 3.84 -2.90 -12.75
N ALA A 81 4.37 -2.73 -11.54
CA ALA A 81 5.28 -3.72 -10.96
C ALA A 81 4.55 -5.03 -10.63
N TYR A 82 3.32 -4.95 -10.11
CA TYR A 82 2.49 -6.11 -9.83
C TYR A 82 2.19 -6.94 -11.10
N GLU A 83 1.84 -6.28 -12.20
CA GLU A 83 1.56 -6.91 -13.49
C GLU A 83 2.81 -7.52 -14.14
N SER A 84 4.02 -7.19 -13.68
CA SER A 84 5.27 -7.77 -14.18
C SER A 84 5.66 -9.07 -13.46
N PHE A 85 4.86 -9.56 -12.51
CA PHE A 85 5.16 -10.79 -11.78
C PHE A 85 5.27 -12.02 -12.68
N THR A 86 6.29 -12.83 -12.42
CA THR A 86 6.41 -14.18 -12.96
C THR A 86 6.83 -15.14 -11.86
N ILE A 87 6.34 -16.39 -11.92
CA ILE A 87 6.72 -17.43 -10.95
C ILE A 87 8.21 -17.75 -11.04
N GLN A 88 8.83 -17.55 -12.21
CA GLN A 88 10.24 -17.83 -12.45
C GLN A 88 11.17 -16.82 -11.77
N GLN A 89 10.74 -15.56 -11.67
CA GLN A 89 11.49 -14.46 -11.05
C GLN A 89 10.54 -13.62 -10.16
N PRO A 90 10.04 -14.17 -9.04
CA PRO A 90 8.99 -13.53 -8.25
C PRO A 90 9.44 -12.23 -7.56
N PHE A 91 10.74 -12.11 -7.28
CA PHE A 91 11.31 -10.93 -6.62
C PHE A 91 11.53 -9.74 -7.57
N ASP A 92 11.62 -9.97 -8.87
CA ASP A 92 11.85 -8.90 -9.86
C ASP A 92 10.66 -7.94 -9.95
N SER A 93 9.45 -8.43 -9.67
CA SER A 93 8.23 -7.62 -9.63
C SER A 93 8.05 -6.78 -8.36
N ARG A 94 9.05 -6.75 -7.45
CA ARG A 94 9.02 -5.87 -6.28
C ARG A 94 8.90 -4.40 -6.68
N GLN A 95 9.63 -3.99 -7.71
CA GLN A 95 9.68 -2.65 -8.28
C GLN A 95 10.26 -2.72 -9.70
N ILE A 96 10.02 -1.71 -10.55
CA ILE A 96 10.62 -1.62 -11.87
C ILE A 96 11.92 -0.79 -11.85
N HIS A 97 11.88 0.45 -11.35
CA HIS A 97 13.06 1.33 -11.35
C HIS A 97 13.46 1.75 -9.93
N HIS A 98 12.50 2.22 -9.14
CA HIS A 98 12.74 2.70 -7.79
C HIS A 98 11.82 2.00 -6.80
N ASN A 99 12.27 1.92 -5.55
CA ASN A 99 11.38 1.52 -4.48
C ASN A 99 10.31 2.60 -4.32
N LEU A 100 9.05 2.28 -4.64
CA LEU A 100 7.94 3.24 -4.52
C LEU A 100 7.85 3.81 -3.10
N ASN A 101 8.17 3.02 -2.08
CA ASN A 101 8.23 3.46 -0.69
C ASN A 101 9.45 4.35 -0.37
N ARG A 102 10.17 4.91 -1.35
CA ARG A 102 11.34 5.77 -1.09
C ARG A 102 11.34 7.06 -1.91
N VAL A 103 10.30 7.29 -2.73
CA VAL A 103 10.26 8.40 -3.70
C VAL A 103 9.29 9.52 -3.31
N TRP A 104 8.79 9.54 -2.07
CA TRP A 104 7.70 10.43 -1.66
C TRP A 104 8.12 11.80 -1.11
N SER A 105 9.43 12.07 -1.00
CA SER A 105 9.90 13.40 -0.61
C SER A 105 9.64 14.45 -1.70
N ALA A 106 9.59 15.74 -1.32
CA ALA A 106 9.50 16.84 -2.28
C ALA A 106 10.63 16.83 -3.33
N GLU A 107 11.87 16.50 -2.93
CA GLU A 107 13.01 16.40 -3.85
C GLU A 107 12.75 15.42 -5.01
N TRP A 108 12.20 14.25 -4.69
CA TRP A 108 11.83 13.24 -5.69
C TRP A 108 10.58 13.63 -6.49
N LEU A 109 9.51 14.05 -5.81
CA LEU A 109 8.21 14.30 -6.45
C LEU A 109 8.19 15.58 -7.30
N ASP A 110 8.90 16.62 -6.88
CA ASP A 110 8.99 17.91 -7.58
C ASP A 110 10.25 18.01 -8.47
N GLY A 111 11.18 17.07 -8.33
CA GLY A 111 12.40 16.99 -9.15
C GLY A 111 12.16 16.53 -10.58
N SER A 112 13.21 16.55 -11.40
CA SER A 112 13.15 16.23 -12.84
C SER A 112 13.23 14.73 -13.18
N GLY A 113 13.39 13.86 -12.18
CA GLY A 113 13.47 12.41 -12.40
C GLY A 113 12.19 11.86 -13.05
N ASP A 114 12.35 10.86 -13.92
CA ASP A 114 11.24 10.16 -14.57
C ASP A 114 11.46 8.65 -14.49
N SER A 115 10.58 7.98 -13.75
CA SER A 115 10.54 6.53 -13.60
C SER A 115 9.10 6.07 -13.46
N VAL A 116 8.85 4.77 -13.63
CA VAL A 116 7.52 4.18 -13.43
C VAL A 116 6.96 4.55 -12.05
N GLU A 117 7.75 4.35 -10.99
CA GLU A 117 7.31 4.66 -9.63
C GLU A 117 7.17 6.16 -9.35
N LEU A 118 8.02 7.01 -9.94
CA LEU A 118 7.87 8.47 -9.78
C LEU A 118 6.60 9.00 -10.43
N ARG A 119 6.30 8.56 -11.65
CA ARG A 119 5.05 8.92 -12.33
C ARG A 119 3.85 8.47 -11.52
N ARG A 120 3.88 7.23 -11.00
CA ARG A 120 2.80 6.69 -10.18
C ARG A 120 2.66 7.41 -8.84
N ALA A 121 3.76 7.70 -8.15
CA ALA A 121 3.73 8.46 -6.89
C ALA A 121 3.15 9.86 -7.10
N ARG A 122 3.54 10.55 -8.19
CA ARG A 122 2.97 11.87 -8.55
C ARG A 122 1.48 11.79 -8.86
N GLU A 123 1.04 10.76 -9.58
CA GLU A 123 -0.38 10.52 -9.88
C GLU A 123 -1.19 10.28 -8.59
N MET A 124 -0.65 9.50 -7.66
CA MET A 124 -1.30 9.16 -6.39
C MET A 124 -1.18 10.25 -5.32
N ARG A 125 -0.27 11.22 -5.48
CA ARG A 125 0.00 12.28 -4.50
C ARG A 125 -1.27 12.97 -3.97
N PRO A 126 -2.28 13.33 -4.78
CA PRO A 126 -3.51 13.93 -4.27
C PRO A 126 -4.36 12.97 -3.41
N ALA A 127 -4.32 11.67 -3.67
CA ALA A 127 -5.04 10.69 -2.87
C ALA A 127 -4.39 10.48 -1.50
N VAL A 128 -3.05 10.39 -1.48
CA VAL A 128 -2.24 10.27 -0.26
C VAL A 128 -2.36 11.51 0.61
N ALA A 129 -2.19 12.71 0.03
CA ALA A 129 -2.23 13.97 0.75
C ALA A 129 -3.61 14.31 1.35
N ALA A 130 -4.69 13.68 0.85
CA ALA A 130 -6.04 13.90 1.37
C ALA A 130 -6.35 13.09 2.64
N ALA A 131 -5.63 11.99 2.88
CA ALA A 131 -5.91 11.08 3.98
C ALA A 131 -5.35 11.60 5.32
N ASP A 132 -6.12 11.47 6.39
CA ASP A 132 -5.66 11.72 7.75
C ASP A 132 -4.80 10.56 8.27
N HIS A 133 -5.11 9.34 7.83
CA HIS A 133 -4.40 8.12 8.18
C HIS A 133 -4.20 7.22 6.96
N ILE A 134 -3.02 6.59 6.87
CA ILE A 134 -2.70 5.63 5.83
C ILE A 134 -2.33 4.31 6.48
N LEU A 135 -3.06 3.25 6.14
CA LEU A 135 -2.71 1.86 6.42
C LEU A 135 -2.15 1.25 5.13
N ASP A 136 -0.83 1.11 5.05
CA ASP A 136 -0.17 0.46 3.92
C ASP A 136 0.14 -1.00 4.28
N ILE A 137 -0.44 -1.95 3.55
CA ILE A 137 -0.34 -3.38 3.84
C ILE A 137 0.77 -4.01 3.01
N HIS A 138 1.78 -4.55 3.69
CA HIS A 138 2.96 -5.19 3.11
C HIS A 138 2.99 -6.68 3.49
N SER A 139 3.68 -7.49 2.69
CA SER A 139 4.12 -8.84 3.08
C SER A 139 5.64 -8.92 3.12
N THR A 140 6.17 -9.74 4.02
CA THR A 140 7.61 -9.99 4.11
C THR A 140 8.05 -11.08 3.15
N SER A 141 9.33 -11.07 2.77
CA SER A 141 9.95 -12.11 1.94
C SER A 141 10.28 -13.39 2.70
N GLN A 142 10.09 -13.39 4.02
CA GLN A 142 10.35 -14.51 4.92
C GLN A 142 9.17 -14.63 5.88
N ASP A 143 8.96 -15.85 6.38
CA ASP A 143 7.97 -16.11 7.42
C ASP A 143 8.36 -15.37 8.70
N VAL A 144 7.47 -14.49 9.14
CA VAL A 144 7.61 -13.68 10.36
C VAL A 144 6.27 -13.58 11.07
N GLU A 145 6.31 -13.28 12.37
CA GLU A 145 5.10 -12.85 13.09
C GLU A 145 4.60 -11.53 12.48
N PRO A 146 3.29 -11.38 12.19
CA PRO A 146 2.74 -10.12 11.73
C PRO A 146 3.07 -8.97 12.70
N PHE A 147 3.46 -7.81 12.16
CA PHE A 147 3.86 -6.66 12.96
C PHE A 147 3.46 -5.32 12.35
N TRP A 148 3.39 -4.31 13.20
CA TRP A 148 3.30 -2.91 12.82
C TRP A 148 4.69 -2.30 12.60
N VAL A 149 4.83 -1.41 11.61
CA VAL A 149 6.00 -0.54 11.47
C VAL A 149 5.53 0.90 11.33
N TYR A 150 5.97 1.78 12.24
CA TYR A 150 5.62 3.20 12.15
C TYR A 150 6.61 4.11 12.89
N PRO A 151 6.71 5.40 12.49
CA PRO A 151 7.48 6.40 13.24
C PRO A 151 6.96 6.56 14.67
N GLN A 152 7.86 6.78 15.65
CA GLN A 152 7.53 6.92 17.08
C GLN A 152 6.72 8.18 17.42
N HIS A 153 5.46 8.20 17.00
CA HIS A 153 4.48 9.22 17.34
C HIS A 153 3.29 8.57 18.05
N LYS A 154 2.81 9.21 19.12
CA LYS A 154 1.65 8.73 19.89
C LYS A 154 0.44 8.46 18.99
N ARG A 155 0.16 9.34 18.01
CA ARG A 155 -0.94 9.17 17.05
C ARG A 155 -0.87 7.86 16.24
N ASN A 156 0.33 7.33 15.97
CA ASN A 156 0.50 6.09 15.23
C ASN A 156 0.24 4.88 16.15
N ALA A 157 0.77 4.95 17.38
CA ALA A 157 0.51 3.93 18.40
C ALA A 157 -0.99 3.84 18.73
N ASP A 158 -1.67 4.97 18.92
CA ASP A 158 -3.10 5.01 19.24
C ASP A 158 -3.98 4.32 18.18
N VAL A 159 -3.61 4.44 16.89
CA VAL A 159 -4.31 3.74 15.79
C VAL A 159 -3.97 2.25 15.77
N ALA A 160 -2.70 1.89 15.94
CA ALA A 160 -2.27 0.49 15.98
C ALA A 160 -2.88 -0.27 17.16
N ASP A 161 -2.90 0.33 18.36
CA ASP A 161 -3.45 -0.25 19.59
C ASP A 161 -4.98 -0.41 19.55
N ALA A 162 -5.66 0.37 18.69
CA ALA A 162 -7.11 0.24 18.47
C ALA A 162 -7.48 -0.98 17.62
N LEU A 163 -6.51 -1.62 16.96
CA LEU A 163 -6.70 -2.82 16.17
C LEU A 163 -6.26 -4.06 16.96
N PRO A 164 -7.01 -5.18 16.90
CA PRO A 164 -6.72 -6.37 17.70
C PRO A 164 -5.47 -7.13 17.24
N GLN A 165 -4.95 -6.82 16.05
CA GLN A 165 -3.79 -7.45 15.41
C GLN A 165 -3.13 -6.45 14.44
N PRO A 166 -1.83 -6.62 14.15
CA PRO A 166 -0.86 -7.46 14.88
C PRO A 166 -0.55 -6.97 16.30
N SER A 167 -0.01 -7.86 17.15
CA SER A 167 0.43 -7.55 18.53
C SER A 167 1.88 -7.05 18.63
N VAL A 168 2.68 -7.20 17.57
CA VAL A 168 4.08 -6.78 17.55
C VAL A 168 4.21 -5.39 16.94
N HIS A 169 4.95 -4.50 17.62
CA HIS A 169 5.15 -3.11 17.19
C HIS A 169 6.64 -2.83 16.98
N LEU A 170 7.04 -2.56 15.75
CA LEU A 170 8.39 -2.14 15.37
C LEU A 170 8.41 -0.61 15.19
N VAL A 171 8.81 0.07 16.24
CA VAL A 171 8.79 1.53 16.29
C VAL A 171 10.09 2.09 15.68
N MET A 172 9.95 2.86 14.59
CA MET A 172 11.11 3.43 13.90
C MET A 172 11.72 4.59 14.73
N PRO A 173 13.04 4.60 14.94
CA PRO A 173 13.73 5.70 15.62
C PRO A 173 13.58 7.02 14.85
N LYS A 174 13.73 8.14 15.57
CA LYS A 174 13.69 9.49 14.97
C LYS A 174 14.65 9.59 13.78
N GLY A 175 14.16 10.08 12.63
CA GLY A 175 14.95 10.33 11.43
C GLY A 175 14.85 9.27 10.33
N LEU A 176 14.18 8.14 10.58
CA LEU A 176 13.86 7.14 9.54
C LEU A 176 12.40 7.30 9.11
N GLY A 177 12.17 7.64 7.85
CA GLY A 177 10.83 7.76 7.26
C GLY A 177 10.26 6.40 6.86
N SER A 178 8.95 6.20 7.06
CA SER A 178 8.21 5.00 6.61
C SER A 178 8.17 4.86 5.10
N GLY A 179 8.50 5.92 4.37
CA GLY A 179 8.59 5.92 2.92
C GLY A 179 7.41 6.54 2.20
N THR A 180 6.30 6.77 2.90
CA THR A 180 5.15 7.60 2.51
C THR A 180 5.16 8.89 3.37
N PRO A 181 4.66 10.04 2.87
CA PRO A 181 4.71 11.34 3.58
C PRO A 181 4.00 11.35 4.92
#